data_AF-M0DAH6-F1
#
_entry.id   AF-M0DAH6-F1
#
_cell.length_a   1.000
_cell.length_b   1.000
_cell.length_c   1.000
_cell.angle_alpha   90.00
_cell.angle_beta   90.00
_cell.angle_gamma   90.00
#
_symmetry.space_group_name_H-M   'P 1'
#
loop_
_entity.id
_entity.type
_entity.pdbx_description
1 polymer ?
#
loop_
_entity_poly.entity_id
_entity_poly.type
_entity_poly.pdbx_seq_one_letter_code
_entity_poly.pdbx_strand_id
1 'polypeptide(L)' 'MKPEDVPLVREIIRTGADDRVFDLLLVVGPLLVVLVALLGRSVVTTALAGGYLLAFVGYTLFKGLRRTDSGV' A
#
# COMPACT_ATOMS: atom_id res chain seq x y z
N MET A 1 12.87 -12.21 -18.63
CA MET A 1 11.41 -12.02 -18.80
C MET A 1 11.03 -10.85 -17.92
N LYS A 2 10.40 -9.81 -18.47
CA LYS A 2 10.04 -8.64 -17.68
C LYS A 2 8.66 -8.85 -17.07
N PRO A 3 8.43 -8.51 -15.79
CA PRO A 3 7.13 -8.73 -15.14
C PRO A 3 5.98 -7.94 -15.80
N GLU A 4 6.31 -6.93 -16.61
CA GLU A 4 5.39 -6.09 -17.40
C GLU A 4 4.76 -6.78 -18.63
N ASP A 5 5.24 -7.96 -19.03
CA ASP A 5 4.73 -8.70 -20.18
C ASP A 5 3.50 -9.57 -19.84
N VAL A 6 3.13 -9.68 -18.56
CA VAL A 6 1.94 -10.42 -18.13
C VAL A 6 0.74 -9.47 -18.12
N PRO A 7 -0.34 -9.73 -18.91
CA PRO A 7 -1.48 -8.82 -19.05
C PRO A 7 -2.11 -8.41 -17.72
N LEU A 8 -2.23 -9.37 -16.78
CA LEU A 8 -2.78 -9.14 -15.45
C LEU A 8 -1.89 -8.20 -14.61
N VAL A 9 -0.56 -8.36 -14.69
CA VAL A 9 0.41 -7.55 -13.96
C VAL A 9 0.50 -6.14 -14.58
N ARG A 10 0.38 -6.04 -15.90
CA ARG A 10 0.36 -4.77 -16.63
C ARG A 10 -0.84 -3.91 -16.25
N GLU A 11 -2.02 -4.50 -16.11
CA GLU A 11 -3.24 -3.79 -15.72
C GLU A 11 -3.12 -3.23 -14.30
N ILE A 12 -2.57 -4.02 -13.36
CA ILE A 12 -2.35 -3.64 -11.96
C ILE A 12 -1.29 -2.53 -11.85
N ILE A 13 -0.17 -2.66 -12.57
CA ILE A 13 0.90 -1.64 -12.59
C ILE A 13 0.36 -0.33 -13.17
N ARG A 14 -0.39 -0.38 -14.28
CA ARG A 14 -0.90 0.81 -14.96
C ARG A 14 -2.03 1.51 -14.20
N THR A 15 -2.79 0.79 -13.38
CA THR A 15 -3.82 1.38 -12.50
C THR A 15 -3.25 1.96 -11.19
N GLY A 16 -2.06 1.53 -10.78
CA GLY A 16 -1.34 2.01 -9.59
C GLY A 16 -0.36 3.16 -9.84
N ALA A 17 0.29 3.21 -11.01
CA ALA A 17 1.45 4.06 -11.29
C ALA A 17 1.27 5.59 -11.21
N ASP A 18 0.04 6.09 -11.07
CA ASP A 18 -0.23 7.54 -10.96
C ASP A 18 -0.56 7.97 -9.52
N ASP A 19 -0.50 7.05 -8.55
CA ASP A 19 -0.87 7.32 -7.15
C ASP A 19 0.33 7.28 -6.21
N ARG A 20 0.96 8.46 -6.09
CA ARG A 20 2.08 8.70 -5.19
C ARG A 20 1.77 8.39 -3.71
N VAL A 21 0.51 8.50 -3.28
CA VAL A 21 0.14 8.22 -1.89
C VAL A 21 0.19 6.72 -1.63
N PHE A 22 -0.35 5.92 -2.55
CA PHE A 22 -0.26 4.47 -2.48
C PHE A 22 1.19 3.98 -2.55
N ASP A 23 1.99 4.54 -3.47
CA ASP A 23 3.40 4.18 -3.62
C ASP A 23 4.19 4.48 -2.35
N LEU A 24 3.97 5.65 -1.73
CA LEU A 24 4.62 6.02 -0.47
C LEU A 24 4.20 5.07 0.66
N LEU A 25 2.90 4.77 0.77
CA LEU A 25 2.38 3.79 1.72
C LEU A 25 3.09 2.44 1.57
N LEU A 26 3.27 1.97 0.34
CA LEU A 26 3.90 0.70 0.06
C LEU A 26 5.39 0.67 0.47
N VAL A 27 6.12 1.78 0.31
CA VAL A 27 7.52 1.93 0.75
C VAL A 27 7.65 2.07 2.27
N VAL A 28 6.66 2.70 2.93
CA VAL A 28 6.63 2.84 4.39
C VAL A 28 6.46 1.49 5.07
N GLY A 29 5.81 0.50 4.43
CA GLY A 29 5.68 -0.86 4.94
C GLY A 29 7.02 -1.54 5.28
N PRO A 30 7.92 -1.75 4.30
CA PRO A 30 9.27 -2.28 4.54
C PRO A 30 10.07 -1.48 5.58
N LEU A 31 9.95 -0.15 5.57
CA LEU A 31 10.64 0.70 6.54
C LEU A 31 10.14 0.45 7.97
N LEU A 32 8.83 0.30 8.16
CA LEU A 32 8.24 -0.06 9.45
C LEU A 32 8.66 -1.46 9.91
N VAL A 33 8.77 -2.43 9.00
CA VAL A 33 9.25 -3.77 9.34
C VAL A 33 10.70 -3.70 9.85
N VAL A 34 11.57 -2.94 9.18
CA VAL A 34 12.96 -2.71 9.64
C VAL A 34 12.96 -2.00 11.00
N LEU A 35 12.12 -0.98 11.18
CA LEU A 35 12.00 -0.26 12.45
C LEU A 35 11.59 -1.20 13.59
N VAL A 36 10.56 -2.02 13.40
CA VAL A 36 10.10 -3.01 14.40
C VAL A 36 11.16 -4.06 14.67
N ALA A 37 11.91 -4.49 13.64
CA ALA A 37 12.99 -5.46 13.81
C ALA A 37 14.15 -4.90 14.65
N LEU A 38 14.46 -3.61 14.50
CA LEU A 38 15.54 -2.93 15.23
C LEU A 38 15.15 -2.55 16.66
N LEU A 39 13.94 -1.99 16.86
CA LEU A 39 13.46 -1.52 18.17
C LEU A 39 12.80 -2.64 18.98
N GLY A 40 12.53 -3.79 18.36
CA GLY A 40 11.76 -4.87 18.94
C GLY A 40 10.26 -4.58 19.03
N ARG A 41 9.49 -5.59 19.46
CA ARG A 41 8.05 -5.47 19.62
C ARG A 41 7.70 -4.78 20.94
N SER A 42 7.15 -3.57 20.86
CA SER A 42 6.59 -2.81 21.97
C SER A 42 5.15 -2.36 21.68
N VAL A 43 4.47 -1.80 22.68
CA VAL A 43 3.13 -1.20 22.49
C VAL A 43 3.19 -0.09 21.44
N VAL A 44 4.24 0.72 21.45
CA VAL A 44 4.44 1.82 20.49
C VAL A 44 4.59 1.30 19.07
N THR A 45 5.46 0.32 18.84
CA THR A 45 5.68 -0.24 17.50
C THR A 45 4.45 -1.01 17.00
N THR A 46 3.69 -1.63 17.91
CA THR A 46 2.42 -2.31 17.59
C THR A 46 1.36 -1.29 17.16
N ALA A 47 1.25 -0.16 17.86
CA ALA A 47 0.33 0.91 17.50
C ALA A 47 0.71 1.54 16.15
N LEU A 48 2.00 1.77 15.90
CA LEU A 48 2.50 2.27 14.60
C LEU A 48 2.17 1.31 13.46
N ALA A 49 2.44 0.02 13.63
CA ALA A 49 2.12 -1.00 12.63
C ALA A 49 0.61 -1.10 12.38
N GLY A 50 -0.21 -1.07 13.44
CA GLY A 50 -1.67 -1.08 13.34
C GLY A 50 -2.22 0.16 12.62
N GLY A 51 -1.73 1.35 12.96
CA GLY A 51 -2.11 2.61 12.31
C GLY A 51 -1.74 2.62 10.82
N TYR A 52 -0.55 2.14 10.49
CA TYR A 52 -0.11 1.96 9.10
C TYR A 52 -1.04 1.01 8.34
N LEU A 53 -1.37 -0.16 8.91
CA LEU A 53 -2.27 -1.13 8.31
C LEU A 53 -3.67 -0.54 8.06
N LEU A 54 -4.24 0.17 9.04
CA LEU A 54 -5.54 0.82 8.89
C LEU A 54 -5.51 1.89 7.81
N ALA A 55 -4.48 2.72 7.77
CA ALA A 55 -4.31 3.72 6.73
C ALA A 55 -4.17 3.06 5.34
N PHE A 56 -3.39 1.98 5.24
CA PHE A 56 -3.18 1.26 3.99
C PHE A 56 -4.47 0.63 3.46
N VAL A 57 -5.15 -0.14 4.30
CA VAL A 57 -6.42 -0.80 3.92
C VAL A 57 -7.50 0.24 3.65
N GLY A 58 -7.64 1.24 4.52
CA GLY A 58 -8.63 2.31 4.37
C GLY A 58 -8.43 3.12 3.09
N TYR A 59 -7.19 3.51 2.79
CA TYR A 59 -6.87 4.24 1.56
C TYR A 59 -7.11 3.39 0.31
N THR A 60 -6.69 2.12 0.35
CA THR A 60 -6.92 1.17 -0.76
C THR A 60 -8.40 0.97 -1.02
N LEU A 61 -9.21 0.79 0.03
CA LEU A 61 -10.64 0.62 -0.09
C LEU A 61 -11.33 1.90 -0.57
N PHE A 62 -10.98 3.06 -0.01
CA PHE A 62 -11.50 4.36 -0.44
C PHE A 62 -11.24 4.61 -1.93
N LYS A 63 -10.01 4.36 -2.39
CA LYS A 63 -9.65 4.50 -3.80
C LYS A 63 -10.42 3.51 -4.67
N GLY A 64 -10.56 2.25 -4.24
CA GLY A 64 -11.32 1.23 -4.95
C GLY A 64 -12.80 1.62 -5.11
N LEU A 65 -13.43 2.08 -4.03
CA LEU A 65 -14.82 2.54 -4.03
C LEU A 65 -15.01 3.77 -4.91
N ARG A 66 -14.16 4.79 -4.74
CA ARG A 66 -14.26 6.05 -5.50
C ARG A 66 -14.00 5.89 -7.00
N ARG A 67 -13.20 4.89 -7.40
CA ARG A 67 -12.98 4.54 -8.81
C ARG A 67 -14.22 3.90 -9.45
N THR A 68 -15.08 3.27 -8.63
CA THR A 68 -16.31 2.63 -9.10
C THR A 68 -17.39 3.66 -9.43
N ASP A 69 -17.42 4.80 -8.73
CA ASP A 69 -18.39 5.88 -8.95
C ASP A 69 -18.15 6.73 -10.21
N SER A 70 -17.00 6.60 -10.88
CA SER A 70 -16.66 7.36 -12.10
C SER A 70 -16.95 6.59 -13.40
N GLY A 71 -17.74 5.52 -13.32
CA GLY A 71 -18.11 4.66 -14.45
C GLY A 71 -19.62 4.49 -14.58
N VAL A 72 -20.35 5.58 -14.83
CA VAL A 72 -21.64 5.60 -15.55
C VAL A 72 -21.64 6.80 -16.48
#